data_AF-A0A7Y2ZKR4-F1
#
_entry.id   AF-A0A7Y2ZKR4-F1
#
_cell.length_a   1.000
_cell.length_b   1.000
_cell.length_c   1.000
_cell.angle_alpha   90.00
_cell.angle_beta   90.00
_cell.angle_gamma   90.00
#
_symmetry.space_group_name_H-M   'P 1'
#
loop_
_entity.id
_entity.type
_entity.pdbx_description
1 polymer ?
#
loop_
_entity_poly.entity_id
_entity_poly.type
_entity_poly.pdbx_seq_one_letter_code
_entity_poly.pdbx_strand_id
1 'polypeptide(L)'
;MFPGKSITLKEGSHIGHGAIVHGADIGRNSLIGMNTVIMEDADIGDESIVGAMAFVKEGQKIPNRSIAVGNPAKVIKQVSDEMLKWKTMGTRLYQQLPADCFESLREVEPLREVPEDLKIQEGYYETLKGFMKA
;
A
#
# COMPACT_ATOMS: atom_id res chain seq x y z
N MET A 1 10.13 -15.13 7.82
CA MET A 1 9.00 -15.78 8.51
C MET A 1 9.53 -17.08 9.06
N PHE A 2 9.35 -17.35 10.36
CA PHE A 2 9.74 -18.64 10.91
C PHE A 2 8.81 -19.75 10.39
N PRO A 3 9.31 -20.98 10.20
CA PRO A 3 8.49 -22.11 9.79
C PRO A 3 7.26 -22.29 10.70
N GLY A 4 6.08 -22.53 10.10
CA GLY A 4 4.84 -22.79 10.84
C GLY A 4 3.99 -21.56 11.18
N LYS A 5 4.42 -20.35 10.78
CA LYS A 5 3.60 -19.14 10.88
C LYS A 5 2.85 -18.88 9.57
N SER A 6 1.65 -18.32 9.68
CA SER A 6 0.83 -17.86 8.55
C SER A 6 0.70 -16.35 8.55
N ILE A 7 0.55 -15.75 7.37
CA ILE A 7 0.11 -14.35 7.22
C ILE A 7 -1.34 -14.41 6.76
N THR A 8 -2.23 -13.77 7.51
CA THR A 8 -3.63 -13.63 7.10
C THR A 8 -3.90 -12.20 6.69
N LEU A 9 -4.22 -12.00 5.41
CA LEU A 9 -4.79 -10.75 4.93
C LEU A 9 -6.30 -10.91 4.86
N LYS A 10 -7.03 -10.29 5.78
CA LYS A 10 -8.50 -10.39 5.79
C LYS A 10 -9.12 -9.52 4.69
N GLU A 11 -10.38 -9.79 4.41
CA GLU A 11 -11.16 -9.10 3.37
C GLU A 11 -11.04 -7.57 3.43
N GLY A 12 -10.69 -6.96 2.30
CA GLY A 12 -10.57 -5.50 2.18
C GLY A 12 -9.33 -4.90 2.86
N SER A 13 -8.39 -5.72 3.37
CA SER A 13 -7.09 -5.21 3.82
C SER A 13 -6.37 -4.56 2.63
N HIS A 14 -5.98 -3.31 2.79
CA HIS A 14 -5.30 -2.52 1.77
C HIS A 14 -3.83 -2.41 2.13
N ILE A 15 -2.96 -3.02 1.33
CA ILE A 15 -1.52 -2.98 1.53
C ILE A 15 -0.92 -1.91 0.63
N GLY A 16 -0.44 -0.82 1.22
CA GLY A 16 0.14 0.29 0.51
C GLY A 16 1.46 -0.07 -0.17
N HIS A 17 1.82 0.72 -1.19
CA HIS A 17 3.03 0.53 -1.99
C HIS A 17 4.28 0.36 -1.12
N GLY A 18 5.08 -0.66 -1.39
CA GLY A 18 6.34 -0.90 -0.68
C GLY A 18 6.19 -1.29 0.80
N ALA A 19 4.97 -1.55 1.30
CA ALA A 19 4.80 -2.08 2.65
C ALA A 19 5.34 -3.51 2.74
N ILE A 20 5.98 -3.83 3.87
CA ILE A 20 6.58 -5.12 4.17
C ILE A 20 5.78 -5.74 5.32
N VAL A 21 5.09 -6.84 5.02
CA VAL A 21 4.35 -7.64 6.01
C VAL A 21 5.13 -8.93 6.24
N HIS A 22 5.74 -9.08 7.42
CA HIS A 22 6.60 -10.20 7.76
C HIS A 22 6.04 -11.00 8.94
N GLY A 23 5.04 -11.86 8.68
CA GLY A 23 4.50 -12.78 9.69
C GLY A 23 3.41 -12.19 10.58
N ALA A 24 2.59 -11.28 10.05
CA ALA A 24 1.53 -10.59 10.79
C ALA A 24 0.15 -10.83 10.19
N ASP A 25 -0.88 -10.74 11.03
CA ASP A 25 -2.28 -10.78 10.62
C ASP A 25 -2.83 -9.36 10.43
N ILE A 26 -3.46 -9.13 9.28
CA ILE A 26 -4.03 -7.84 8.91
C ILE A 26 -5.56 -7.93 8.91
N GLY A 27 -6.17 -7.11 9.76
CA GLY A 27 -7.61 -7.02 9.98
C GLY A 27 -8.43 -6.67 8.74
N ARG A 28 -9.72 -6.98 8.82
CA ARG A 28 -10.70 -6.67 7.77
C ARG A 28 -10.73 -5.16 7.56
N ASN A 29 -10.74 -4.76 6.30
CA ASN A 29 -10.83 -3.36 5.92
C ASN A 29 -9.78 -2.45 6.61
N SER A 30 -8.61 -2.97 6.97
CA SER A 30 -7.48 -2.16 7.48
C SER A 30 -6.67 -1.56 6.33
N LEU A 31 -5.96 -0.46 6.58
CA LEU A 31 -5.03 0.18 5.65
C LEU A 31 -3.63 0.15 6.23
N ILE A 32 -2.70 -0.46 5.50
CA ILE A 32 -1.27 -0.40 5.80
C ILE A 32 -0.67 0.65 4.89
N GLY A 33 -0.22 1.76 5.45
CA GLY A 33 0.38 2.86 4.71
C GLY A 33 1.64 2.42 3.96
N MET A 34 1.95 3.12 2.87
CA MET A 34 3.12 2.84 2.04
C MET A 34 4.42 2.78 2.86
N ASN A 35 5.34 1.91 2.47
CA ASN A 35 6.65 1.70 3.09
C ASN A 35 6.61 1.39 4.61
N THR A 36 5.47 0.92 5.12
CA THR A 36 5.38 0.40 6.50
C THR A 36 6.10 -0.93 6.61
N VAL A 37 6.74 -1.20 7.75
CA VAL A 37 7.29 -2.53 8.07
C VAL A 37 6.54 -3.10 9.28
N ILE A 38 6.00 -4.30 9.13
CA ILE A 38 5.27 -5.02 10.18
C ILE A 38 5.98 -6.33 10.47
N MET A 39 6.41 -6.49 11.72
CA MET A 39 7.14 -7.65 12.20
C MET A 39 6.22 -8.80 12.63
N GLU A 40 6.83 -9.93 12.97
CA GLU A 40 6.18 -11.19 13.24
C GLU A 40 5.24 -11.14 14.46
N ASP A 41 4.19 -11.95 14.45
CA ASP A 41 3.17 -12.03 15.50
C ASP A 41 2.45 -10.71 15.82
N ALA A 42 2.63 -9.66 15.01
CA ALA A 42 1.82 -8.47 15.09
C ALA A 42 0.38 -8.76 14.64
N ASP A 43 -0.58 -8.16 15.33
CA ASP A 43 -2.00 -8.30 15.05
C ASP A 43 -2.59 -6.91 14.82
N ILE A 44 -2.97 -6.64 13.58
CA ILE A 44 -3.61 -5.39 13.20
C ILE A 44 -5.12 -5.63 13.22
N GLY A 45 -5.79 -5.00 14.18
CA GLY A 45 -7.23 -5.06 14.32
C GLY A 45 -7.97 -4.57 13.08
N ASP A 46 -9.24 -4.96 12.98
CA ASP A 46 -10.13 -4.61 11.87
C ASP A 46 -10.34 -3.09 11.82
N GLU A 47 -10.50 -2.56 10.61
CA GLU A 47 -10.76 -1.14 10.32
C GLU A 47 -9.66 -0.17 10.80
N SER A 48 -8.46 -0.68 11.06
CA SER A 48 -7.33 0.12 11.53
C SER A 48 -6.53 0.74 10.39
N ILE A 49 -5.88 1.87 10.67
CA ILE A 49 -5.01 2.57 9.73
C ILE A 49 -3.61 2.65 10.34
N VAL A 50 -2.65 1.99 9.70
CA VAL A 50 -1.23 2.17 9.99
C VAL A 50 -0.69 3.22 9.02
N GLY A 51 -0.15 4.32 9.55
CA GLY A 51 0.39 5.41 8.74
C GLY A 51 1.60 4.99 7.91
N ALA A 52 1.88 5.72 6.84
CA ALA A 52 3.06 5.48 6.00
C ALA A 52 4.36 5.54 6.82
N MET A 53 5.37 4.79 6.36
CA MET A 53 6.70 4.73 6.99
C MET A 53 6.68 4.27 8.47
N ALA A 54 5.61 3.62 8.93
CA ALA A 54 5.53 3.14 10.29
C ALA A 54 6.32 1.82 10.48
N PHE A 55 6.73 1.55 11.72
CA PHE A 55 7.35 0.29 12.11
C PHE A 55 6.54 -0.37 13.23
N VAL A 56 5.80 -1.43 12.91
CA VAL A 56 5.06 -2.22 13.89
C VAL A 56 5.96 -3.35 14.38
N LYS A 57 6.26 -3.33 15.69
CA LYS A 57 7.20 -4.29 16.30
C LYS A 57 6.58 -5.68 16.45
N GLU A 58 7.45 -6.66 16.67
CA GLU A 58 7.04 -8.05 16.90
C GLU A 58 6.02 -8.15 18.04
N GLY A 59 4.98 -8.97 17.86
CA GLY A 59 3.93 -9.20 18.84
C GLY A 59 3.03 -7.99 19.13
N GLN A 60 3.23 -6.86 18.44
CA GLN A 60 2.47 -5.64 18.72
C GLN A 60 1.02 -5.80 18.25
N LYS A 61 0.08 -5.58 19.18
CA LYS A 61 -1.35 -5.58 18.91
C LYS A 61 -1.83 -4.14 18.68
N ILE A 62 -2.33 -3.86 17.49
CA ILE A 62 -3.04 -2.61 17.18
C ILE A 62 -4.53 -2.91 17.29
N PRO A 63 -5.28 -2.31 18.24
CA PRO A 63 -6.70 -2.60 18.41
C PRO A 63 -7.51 -2.25 17.16
N ASN A 64 -8.74 -2.77 17.06
CA ASN A 64 -9.67 -2.36 16.01
C ASN A 64 -9.84 -0.84 15.96
N ARG A 65 -10.10 -0.32 14.77
CA ARG A 65 -10.37 1.11 14.51
C ARG A 65 -9.29 2.04 15.06
N SER A 66 -8.03 1.61 15.08
CA SER A 66 -6.93 2.41 15.59
C SER A 66 -6.13 3.06 14.48
N ILE A 67 -5.66 4.29 14.72
CA ILE A 67 -4.66 4.94 13.88
C ILE A 67 -3.32 4.82 14.58
N ALA A 68 -2.39 4.09 13.97
CA ALA A 68 -1.05 3.87 14.48
C ALA A 68 0.01 4.47 13.55
N VAL A 69 0.98 5.22 14.08
CA VAL A 69 2.00 5.92 13.28
C VAL A 69 3.37 5.88 13.95
N GLY A 70 4.42 6.08 13.15
CA GLY A 70 5.80 6.27 13.62
C GLY A 70 6.61 4.99 13.72
N ASN A 71 7.85 5.13 14.19
CA ASN A 71 8.81 4.04 14.39
C ASN A 71 9.42 4.16 15.81
N PRO A 72 9.05 3.27 16.76
CA PRO A 72 8.01 2.25 16.65
C PRO A 72 6.61 2.87 16.60
N ALA A 73 5.68 2.15 15.96
CA ALA A 73 4.30 2.60 15.76
C ALA A 73 3.59 2.76 17.10
N LYS A 74 2.91 3.89 17.29
CA LYS A 74 2.06 4.18 18.46
C LYS A 74 0.65 4.49 18.00
N VAL A 75 -0.34 3.96 18.72
CA VAL A 75 -1.74 4.34 18.53
C VAL A 75 -1.92 5.78 19.00
N ILE A 76 -2.37 6.66 18.10
CA ILE A 76 -2.50 8.09 18.37
C ILE A 76 -3.96 8.53 18.50
N LYS A 77 -4.90 7.82 17.87
CA LYS A 77 -6.35 8.08 17.95
C LYS A 77 -7.15 6.92 17.34
N GLN A 78 -8.46 7.03 17.39
CA GLN A 78 -9.39 6.12 16.72
C GLN A 78 -9.71 6.59 15.29
N VAL A 79 -10.06 5.64 14.43
CA VAL A 79 -10.56 5.84 13.08
C VAL A 79 -12.02 6.29 13.18
N SER A 80 -12.32 7.48 12.64
CA SER A 80 -13.70 7.96 12.52
C SER A 80 -14.44 7.25 11.40
N ASP A 81 -15.77 7.26 11.44
CA ASP A 81 -16.59 6.68 10.37
C ASP A 81 -16.34 7.33 9.01
N GLU A 82 -16.07 8.64 9.00
CA GLU A 82 -15.70 9.38 7.79
C GLU A 82 -14.38 8.88 7.21
N MET A 83 -13.34 8.71 8.04
CA MET A 83 -12.05 8.16 7.61
C MET A 83 -12.20 6.73 7.09
N LEU A 84 -12.99 5.90 7.77
CA LEU A 84 -13.25 4.53 7.35
C LEU A 84 -13.98 4.47 6.01
N LYS A 85 -15.01 5.32 5.82
CA LYS A 85 -15.76 5.43 4.57
C LYS A 85 -14.84 5.87 3.43
N TRP A 86 -14.04 6.92 3.64
CA TRP A 86 -13.07 7.41 2.65
C TRP A 86 -12.06 6.32 2.26
N LYS A 87 -11.46 5.65 3.25
CA LYS A 87 -10.53 4.53 3.05
C LYS A 87 -11.18 3.40 2.26
N THR A 88 -12.42 3.05 2.59
CA THR A 88 -13.16 1.97 1.93
C THR A 88 -13.42 2.31 0.46
N MET A 89 -13.79 3.57 0.16
CA MET A 89 -13.92 4.05 -1.21
C MET A 89 -12.60 3.98 -1.98
N GLY A 90 -11.49 4.43 -1.38
CA GLY A 90 -10.17 4.31 -1.99
C GLY A 90 -9.76 2.85 -2.26
N THR A 91 -10.09 1.93 -1.36
CA THR A 91 -9.84 0.49 -1.54
C THR A 91 -10.64 -0.09 -2.71
N ARG A 92 -11.91 0.34 -2.88
CA ARG A 92 -12.74 -0.09 -4.02
C ARG A 92 -12.16 0.32 -5.37
N LEU A 93 -11.54 1.50 -5.46
CA LEU A 93 -10.87 1.93 -6.69
C LEU A 93 -9.75 0.94 -7.07
N TYR A 94 -8.92 0.54 -6.10
CA TYR A 94 -7.87 -0.46 -6.34
C TYR A 94 -8.43 -1.85 -6.68
N GLN A 95 -9.58 -2.22 -6.13
CA GLN A 95 -10.25 -3.48 -6.46
C GLN A 95 -10.85 -3.49 -7.87
N GLN A 96 -11.11 -2.33 -8.47
CA GLN A 96 -11.60 -2.19 -9.84
C GLN A 96 -10.47 -2.36 -10.87
N LEU A 97 -9.25 -1.90 -10.55
CA LEU A 97 -8.11 -1.90 -11.47
C LEU A 97 -7.79 -3.27 -12.12
N PRO A 98 -7.90 -4.43 -11.43
CA PRO A 98 -7.71 -5.72 -12.09
C PRO A 98 -8.70 -5.99 -13.22
N ALA A 99 -9.99 -5.65 -13.04
CA ALA A 99 -10.99 -5.81 -14.08
C ALA A 99 -10.69 -4.89 -15.26
N ASP A 100 -10.40 -3.61 -14.99
CA ASP A 100 -10.01 -2.64 -16.02
C ASP A 100 -8.75 -3.09 -16.78
N CYS A 101 -7.79 -3.69 -16.07
CA CYS A 101 -6.60 -4.29 -16.68
C CYS A 101 -6.98 -5.46 -17.59
N PHE A 102 -7.79 -6.43 -17.13
CA PHE A 102 -8.23 -7.55 -17.96
C PHE A 102 -9.00 -7.10 -19.21
N GLU A 103 -9.83 -6.07 -19.10
CA GLU A 103 -10.63 -5.55 -20.22
C GLU A 103 -9.81 -4.75 -21.24
N SER A 104 -8.77 -4.04 -20.78
CA SER A 104 -7.97 -3.16 -21.63
C SER A 104 -6.65 -3.76 -22.11
N LEU A 105 -6.11 -4.77 -21.41
CA LEU A 105 -4.85 -5.41 -21.74
C LEU A 105 -4.99 -6.21 -23.03
N ARG A 106 -4.09 -5.93 -23.97
CA ARG A 106 -4.01 -6.60 -25.27
C ARG A 106 -2.61 -7.15 -25.43
N GLU A 107 -2.51 -8.35 -25.99
CA GLU A 107 -1.24 -8.86 -26.47
C GLU A 107 -0.70 -7.94 -27.55
N VAL A 108 0.59 -7.62 -27.47
CA VAL A 108 1.29 -6.77 -28.43
C VAL A 108 2.66 -7.37 -28.72
N GLU A 109 3.12 -7.20 -29.95
CA GLU A 109 4.50 -7.53 -30.30
C GLU A 109 5.45 -6.46 -29.73
N PRO A 110 6.53 -6.85 -29.02
CA PRO A 110 7.52 -5.91 -28.53
C PRO A 110 8.16 -5.12 -29.68
N LEU A 111 8.19 -3.80 -29.55
CA LEU A 111 8.89 -2.94 -30.49
C LEU A 111 10.38 -3.30 -30.57
N ARG A 112 10.89 -3.51 -31.79
CA ARG A 112 12.32 -3.81 -32.04
C ARG A 112 13.15 -2.56 -32.30
N GLU A 113 12.47 -1.48 -32.66
CA GLU A 113 13.03 -0.16 -32.93
C GLU A 113 12.09 0.91 -32.38
N VAL A 114 12.60 2.12 -32.17
CA VAL A 114 11.82 3.24 -31.67
C VAL A 114 10.94 3.78 -32.80
N PRO A 115 9.60 3.83 -32.65
CA PRO A 115 8.72 4.36 -33.70
C PRO A 115 9.00 5.83 -34.00
N GLU A 116 8.95 6.23 -35.27
CA GLU A 116 9.12 7.62 -35.69
C GLU A 116 8.05 8.54 -35.10
N ASP A 117 6.86 8.00 -34.81
CA ASP A 117 5.71 8.69 -34.22
C ASP A 117 5.57 8.46 -32.71
N LEU A 118 6.62 7.96 -32.04
CA LEU A 118 6.61 7.78 -30.60
C LEU A 118 6.27 9.12 -29.93
N LYS A 119 5.06 9.20 -29.37
CA LYS A 119 4.64 10.35 -28.58
C LYS A 119 5.46 10.38 -27.30
N ILE A 120 6.51 11.19 -27.31
CA ILE A 120 7.30 11.47 -26.11
C ILE A 120 6.35 12.15 -25.14
N GLN A 121 6.15 11.51 -23.99
CA GLN A 121 5.42 12.15 -22.89
C GLN A 121 6.17 13.43 -22.53
N GLU A 122 5.53 14.59 -22.73
CA GLU A 122 6.13 15.88 -22.41
C GLU A 122 6.57 15.86 -20.95
N GLY A 123 7.88 15.90 -20.73
CA GLY A 123 8.46 15.85 -19.40
C GLY A 123 8.14 17.14 -18.67
N TYR A 124 7.13 17.12 -17.80
CA TYR A 124 6.86 18.23 -16.87
C TYR A 124 7.98 18.45 -15.83
N TYR A 125 9.02 17.59 -15.82
CA TYR A 125 10.12 17.66 -14.88
C TYR A 125 11.46 17.51 -15.59
N GLU A 126 12.29 18.55 -15.50
CA GLU A 126 13.70 18.44 -15.87
C GLU A 126 14.44 17.55 -14.86
N THR A 127 15.28 16.65 -15.36
CA THR A 127 16.18 15.90 -14.48
C THR A 127 17.13 16.86 -13.76
N LEU A 128 17.67 16.49 -12.60
CA LEU A 128 18.67 17.29 -11.88
C LEU A 128 19.87 17.66 -12.78
N LYS A 129 20.24 16.78 -13.72
CA LYS A 129 21.27 17.05 -14.74
C LYS A 129 20.87 18.13 -15.76
N GLY A 130 19.58 18.28 -16.05
CA GLY A 130 19.05 19.38 -16.87
C GLY A 130 19.19 20.71 -16.16
N PHE A 131 18.75 20.78 -14.90
CA PHE A 131 18.90 21.95 -14.04
C PHE A 131 20.35 22.41 -13.87
N MET A 132 21.29 21.48 -13.69
CA MET A 132 22.70 21.79 -13.44
C MET A 132 23.50 22.19 -14.70
N LYS A 133 22.89 22.15 -15.88
CA LYS A 133 23.54 22.52 -17.16
C LYS A 133 23.11 23.90 -17.68
N ALA A 134 22.21 24.60 -17.00
CA ALA A 134 21.77 25.96 -17.32
C ALA A 134 22.58 27.01 -16.55
#